data_AF-A0A850G7R2-F1
#
_entry.id   AF-A0A850G7R2-F1
#
_cell.length_a   1.000
_cell.length_b   1.000
_cell.length_c   1.000
_cell.angle_alpha   90.00
_cell.angle_beta   90.00
_cell.angle_gamma   90.00
#
_symmetry.space_group_name_H-M   'P 1'
#
loop_
_entity.id
_entity.type
_entity.pdbx_description
1 polymer ?
#
loop_
_entity_poly.entity_id
_entity_poly.type
_entity_poly.pdbx_seq_one_letter_code
_entity_poly.pdbx_strand_id
1 'polypeptide(L)'
;MQRSSSIALALAVLTLSACESREERMRRQMEFDSTAPQDGNPADEVEKIPADPTRDALEAVLSPIYAADGLPDVKVGDVDAEDRNYAIENPGALAIVVVKDGLSEGDKAKAIIRGVAEADAFAVRNDSELYFSEQLNKIKNSFGVEQRDMIPQVYADLRLLDFFASDAADAAIAKLGGELKTAAEEMKADYIGRKDEIWSTWMGVKLYARRIVAYDQPFKSVLRSLRKQFDMKEPESITWTTAHDPVFAAWAKEIDEDDELFKMLTNLAELRDQEEFRGNTHARWAIQGSDAIPEEAKGVELDAELGFGVYREDLGGGYQEMIMVFSPKLKGNALKEAYLRSLIYRQVFSDFATLSAAGGDFEDGQVPDKHDADYAFCASRMALDGMITDFGDDKAILSGLAAEVPNEDKLISEAVDCVLLRIPEGINRGTPGDDARPPAPATRNALFQMLARFTKVDVDLDNMKKDVEKTAEVEDAEAFLKAYNEDKKKGG
;
A
#
# COMPACT_ATOMS: atom_id res chain seq x y z
N MET A 1 1.18 -21.59 52.80
CA MET A 1 1.70 -22.15 51.53
C MET A 1 0.55 -22.24 50.54
N GLN A 2 0.77 -21.72 49.33
CA GLN A 2 -0.01 -21.89 48.08
C GLN A 2 -1.46 -21.33 48.10
N ARG A 3 -1.64 -20.14 47.50
CA ARG A 3 -1.96 -19.85 46.08
C ARG A 3 -3.39 -20.26 45.71
N SER A 4 -4.26 -19.27 45.58
CA SER A 4 -5.02 -18.94 44.35
C SER A 4 -5.97 -17.79 44.68
N SER A 5 -5.58 -16.56 44.33
CA SER A 5 -6.43 -15.37 44.46
C SER A 5 -7.20 -15.14 43.16
N SER A 6 -8.49 -14.96 43.34
CA SER A 6 -9.55 -14.93 42.36
C SER A 6 -9.45 -13.76 41.37
N ILE A 7 -9.79 -14.09 40.12
CA ILE A 7 -10.40 -13.21 39.14
C ILE A 7 -11.63 -12.53 39.77
N ALA A 8 -11.69 -11.20 39.74
CA ALA A 8 -12.90 -10.45 40.06
C ALA A 8 -13.10 -9.33 39.04
N LEU A 9 -13.91 -9.66 38.06
CA LEU A 9 -14.70 -8.77 37.21
C LEU A 9 -15.47 -7.76 38.10
N ALA A 10 -15.39 -6.47 37.79
CA ALA A 10 -16.29 -5.44 38.28
C ALA A 10 -16.76 -4.59 37.08
N LEU A 11 -18.01 -4.84 36.68
CA LEU A 11 -18.74 -4.09 35.66
C LEU A 11 -19.56 -2.97 36.32
N ALA A 12 -19.47 -1.79 35.71
CA ALA A 12 -20.44 -0.70 35.66
C ALA A 12 -20.80 0.06 36.95
N VAL A 13 -20.19 1.23 37.10
CA VAL A 13 -20.92 2.44 37.54
C VAL A 13 -21.26 3.24 36.27
N LEU A 14 -22.51 3.10 35.83
CA LEU A 14 -23.16 4.04 34.92
C LEU A 14 -23.52 5.28 35.73
N THR A 15 -22.64 6.29 35.72
CA THR A 15 -22.99 7.66 36.09
C THR A 15 -23.00 8.50 34.83
N LEU A 16 -24.20 9.01 34.52
CA LEU A 16 -24.48 10.19 33.71
C LEU A 16 -23.28 11.15 33.63
N SER A 17 -22.56 11.16 32.51
CA SER A 17 -21.67 12.27 32.19
C SER A 17 -22.44 13.26 31.33
N ALA A 18 -22.86 14.33 32.00
CA ALA A 18 -23.16 15.60 31.36
C ALA A 18 -22.01 16.00 30.41
N CYS A 19 -22.35 16.71 29.33
CA CYS A 19 -21.40 17.29 28.39
C CYS A 19 -20.28 18.03 29.11
N GLU A 20 -19.08 17.45 29.16
CA GLU A 20 -17.89 18.16 29.66
C GLU A 20 -17.47 19.24 28.66
N SER A 21 -17.39 20.46 29.17
CA SER A 21 -16.84 21.59 28.45
C SER A 21 -15.37 21.33 28.09
N ARG A 22 -14.91 21.87 26.95
CA ARG A 22 -13.51 21.79 26.50
C ARG A 22 -12.52 22.28 27.57
N GLU A 23 -12.98 23.20 28.42
CA GLU A 23 -12.20 23.81 29.49
C GLU A 23 -11.94 22.84 30.65
N GLU A 24 -12.93 22.02 31.03
CA GLU A 24 -12.75 20.95 32.03
C GLU A 24 -11.85 19.82 31.54
N ARG A 25 -11.90 19.50 30.25
CA ARG A 25 -10.95 18.55 29.62
C ARG A 25 -9.52 19.05 29.68
N MET A 26 -9.28 20.33 29.33
CA MET A 26 -7.94 20.91 29.42
C MET A 26 -7.45 21.01 30.87
N ARG A 27 -8.33 21.35 31.82
CA ARG A 27 -7.94 21.45 33.23
C ARG A 27 -7.57 20.09 33.83
N ARG A 28 -8.28 19.04 33.42
CA ARG A 28 -7.97 17.66 33.84
C ARG A 28 -6.68 17.15 33.21
N GLN A 29 -6.38 17.55 31.97
CA GLN A 29 -5.13 17.23 31.28
C GLN A 29 -3.94 17.94 31.95
N MET A 30 -4.10 19.20 32.35
CA MET A 30 -3.11 19.95 33.15
C MET A 30 -2.94 19.40 34.57
N GLU A 31 -4.02 18.93 35.21
CA GLU A 31 -3.93 18.24 36.52
C GLU A 31 -3.20 16.89 36.39
N PHE A 32 -3.38 16.17 35.28
CA PHE A 32 -2.65 14.93 34.97
C PHE A 32 -1.15 15.20 34.73
N ASP A 33 -0.81 16.26 33.99
CA ASP A 33 0.59 16.68 33.78
C ASP A 33 1.26 17.19 35.08
N SER A 34 0.48 17.74 36.02
CA SER A 34 1.00 18.25 37.29
C SER A 34 1.24 17.19 38.38
N THR A 35 0.82 15.94 38.14
CA THR A 35 0.94 14.83 39.10
C THR A 35 1.84 13.69 38.61
N ALA A 36 2.39 13.80 37.39
CA ALA A 36 3.50 12.97 36.96
C ALA A 36 4.75 13.28 37.82
N PRO A 37 5.51 12.26 38.28
CA PRO A 37 6.82 12.50 38.87
C PRO A 37 7.65 13.37 37.92
N GLN A 38 8.40 14.34 38.46
CA GLN A 38 9.44 15.04 37.70
C GLN A 38 10.57 14.05 37.39
N ASP A 39 10.33 13.14 36.46
CA ASP A 39 11.39 12.40 35.80
C ASP A 39 12.07 13.34 34.80
N GLY A 40 13.39 13.18 34.68
CA GLY A 40 14.32 14.15 34.08
C GLY A 40 14.00 14.57 32.64
N ASN A 41 14.74 15.57 32.16
CA ASN A 41 14.63 16.00 30.77
C ASN A 41 14.87 14.78 29.85
N PRO A 42 13.99 14.46 28.88
CA PRO A 42 14.16 13.30 27.98
C PRO A 42 15.51 13.24 27.24
N ALA A 43 16.20 14.38 27.15
CA ALA A 43 17.56 14.48 26.63
C ALA A 43 18.64 13.79 27.50
N ASP A 44 18.36 13.57 28.78
CA ASP A 44 19.30 12.94 29.73
C ASP A 44 19.30 11.39 29.63
N GLU A 45 18.33 10.80 28.93
CA GLU A 45 18.23 9.35 28.67
C GLU A 45 18.88 8.90 27.35
N VAL A 46 19.35 9.83 26.51
CA VAL A 46 20.01 9.50 25.23
C VAL A 46 21.44 9.00 25.49
N GLU A 47 21.74 7.76 25.11
CA GLU A 47 23.08 7.18 25.20
C GLU A 47 24.07 8.04 24.40
N LYS A 48 25.09 8.59 25.07
CA LYS A 48 26.11 9.42 24.42
C LYS A 48 27.09 8.52 23.66
N ILE A 49 26.94 8.48 22.34
CA ILE A 49 27.85 7.75 21.45
C ILE A 49 29.14 8.58 21.28
N PRO A 50 30.34 7.97 21.43
CA PRO A 50 31.59 8.66 21.15
C PRO A 50 31.66 9.13 19.69
N ALA A 51 32.29 10.26 19.43
CA ALA A 51 32.51 10.74 18.07
C ALA A 51 33.34 9.74 17.26
N ASP A 52 32.89 9.42 16.05
CA ASP A 52 33.61 8.54 15.12
C ASP A 52 34.57 9.36 14.26
N PRO A 53 35.89 9.07 14.28
CA PRO A 53 36.88 9.88 13.57
C PRO A 53 36.73 9.83 12.04
N THR A 54 36.16 8.75 11.49
CA THR A 54 35.90 8.62 10.05
C THR A 54 34.70 9.48 9.66
N ARG A 55 33.63 9.48 10.46
CA ARG A 55 32.46 10.34 10.27
C ARG A 55 32.85 11.82 10.28
N ASP A 56 33.64 12.24 11.26
CA ASP A 56 34.07 13.64 11.38
C ASP A 56 34.99 14.04 10.22
N ALA A 57 35.89 13.15 9.78
CA ALA A 57 36.73 13.39 8.61
C ALA A 57 35.91 13.49 7.30
N LEU A 58 34.73 12.87 7.23
CA LEU A 58 33.82 12.91 6.10
C LEU A 58 32.81 14.08 6.14
N GLU A 59 32.83 14.92 7.18
CA GLU A 59 31.84 16.01 7.39
C GLU A 59 31.60 16.85 6.13
N ALA A 60 32.67 17.18 5.39
CA ALA A 60 32.57 17.95 4.15
C ALA A 60 31.65 17.32 3.08
N VAL A 61 31.58 15.98 3.03
CA VAL A 61 30.72 15.20 2.13
C VAL A 61 29.37 14.89 2.77
N LEU A 62 29.32 14.64 4.07
CA LEU A 62 28.08 14.22 4.76
C LEU A 62 27.11 15.39 4.98
N SER A 63 27.59 16.58 5.32
CA SER A 63 26.73 17.73 5.62
C SER A 63 25.88 18.22 4.43
N PRO A 64 26.36 18.16 3.17
CA PRO A 64 25.49 18.41 2.01
C PRO A 64 24.43 17.32 1.76
N ILE A 65 24.68 16.09 2.20
CA ILE A 65 23.79 14.93 2.00
C ILE A 65 22.65 14.98 3.04
N TYR A 66 22.96 15.24 4.30
CA TYR A 66 22.02 15.22 5.42
C TYR A 66 21.39 16.60 5.70
N ALA A 67 20.07 16.69 5.70
CA ALA A 67 19.35 17.96 5.75
C ALA A 67 19.17 18.55 7.17
N ALA A 68 19.37 17.76 8.23
CA ALA A 68 19.17 18.23 9.61
C ALA A 68 20.42 18.93 10.20
N ASP A 69 20.22 19.67 11.29
CA ASP A 69 21.24 20.54 11.92
C ASP A 69 22.47 19.79 12.49
N GLY A 70 22.47 18.46 12.55
CA GLY A 70 23.60 17.66 13.05
C GLY A 70 23.66 16.27 12.42
N LEU A 71 24.86 15.82 12.05
CA LEU A 71 25.08 14.51 11.43
C LEU A 71 24.69 13.36 12.37
N PRO A 72 24.16 12.25 11.83
CA PRO A 72 23.95 11.02 12.58
C PRO A 72 25.21 10.55 13.32
N ASP A 73 25.02 9.92 14.48
CA ASP A 73 26.10 9.24 15.17
C ASP A 73 26.46 7.93 14.46
N VAL A 74 27.71 7.50 14.62
CA VAL A 74 28.23 6.27 14.01
C VAL A 74 28.75 5.36 15.11
N LYS A 75 28.35 4.10 15.06
CA LYS A 75 28.90 3.05 15.94
C LYS A 75 29.29 1.83 15.13
N VAL A 76 30.20 1.03 15.68
CA VAL A 76 30.56 -0.28 15.11
C VAL A 76 29.71 -1.35 15.78
N GLY A 77 29.15 -2.28 15.00
CA GLY A 77 28.31 -3.34 15.52
C GLY A 77 27.98 -4.41 14.49
N ASP A 78 27.15 -5.37 14.91
CA ASP A 78 26.63 -6.40 14.02
C ASP A 78 25.61 -5.81 13.05
N VAL A 79 25.76 -6.16 11.77
CA VAL A 79 24.86 -5.78 10.69
C VAL A 79 24.20 -7.06 10.19
N ASP A 80 22.91 -7.23 10.48
CA ASP A 80 22.15 -8.45 10.20
C ASP A 80 21.91 -8.71 8.69
N ALA A 81 22.21 -7.73 7.83
CA ALA A 81 22.06 -7.87 6.38
C ALA A 81 23.34 -8.44 5.73
N GLU A 82 23.24 -9.64 5.14
CA GLU A 82 24.39 -10.36 4.55
C GLU A 82 25.15 -9.52 3.49
N ASP A 83 24.42 -8.71 2.72
CA ASP A 83 24.97 -7.92 1.61
C ASP A 83 25.27 -6.45 1.96
N ARG A 84 25.22 -6.07 3.25
CA ARG A 84 25.46 -4.69 3.68
C ARG A 84 26.58 -4.55 4.69
N ASN A 85 27.24 -3.40 4.57
CA ASN A 85 28.27 -2.96 5.49
C ASN A 85 27.76 -1.96 6.53
N TYR A 86 26.46 -1.63 6.49
CA TYR A 86 25.82 -0.73 7.46
C TYR A 86 24.36 -1.11 7.73
N ALA A 87 23.83 -0.61 8.85
CA ALA A 87 22.42 -0.59 9.22
C ALA A 87 22.05 0.74 9.89
N ILE A 88 20.75 1.06 9.93
CA ILE A 88 20.25 2.25 10.63
C ILE A 88 19.52 1.80 11.90
N GLU A 89 19.97 2.31 13.04
CA GLU A 89 19.26 2.22 14.31
C GLU A 89 18.58 3.55 14.64
N ASN A 90 17.48 3.48 15.42
CA ASN A 90 16.73 4.65 15.91
C ASN A 90 16.39 5.68 14.81
N PRO A 91 15.72 5.28 13.71
CA PRO A 91 15.41 6.19 12.60
C PRO A 91 14.64 7.43 13.08
N GLY A 92 15.11 8.61 12.71
CA GLY A 92 14.54 9.90 13.11
C GLY A 92 15.60 10.90 13.54
N ALA A 93 15.24 11.80 14.46
CA ALA A 93 16.15 12.82 15.00
C ALA A 93 17.37 12.24 15.76
N LEU A 94 17.33 10.96 16.12
CA LEU A 94 18.39 10.24 16.84
C LEU A 94 18.94 9.06 16.02
N ALA A 95 18.93 9.18 14.68
CA ALA A 95 19.44 8.14 13.80
C ALA A 95 20.91 7.81 14.11
N ILE A 96 21.20 6.52 14.18
CA ILE A 96 22.55 5.98 14.38
C ILE A 96 22.90 5.09 13.20
N VAL A 97 24.02 5.37 12.55
CA VAL A 97 24.57 4.52 11.48
C VAL A 97 25.46 3.47 12.14
N VAL A 98 25.01 2.23 12.11
CA VAL A 98 25.80 1.07 12.57
C VAL A 98 26.62 0.57 11.40
N VAL A 99 27.94 0.50 11.58
CA VAL A 99 28.87 0.03 10.56
C VAL A 99 29.43 -1.32 10.99
N LYS A 100 29.55 -2.24 10.03
CA LYS A 100 30.08 -3.58 10.25
C LYS A 100 31.52 -3.53 10.79
N ASP A 101 31.84 -4.40 11.72
CA ASP A 101 33.19 -4.50 12.26
C ASP A 101 34.19 -5.07 11.23
N GLY A 102 35.45 -4.67 11.33
CA GLY A 102 36.55 -5.18 10.50
C GLY A 102 36.63 -4.64 9.06
N LEU A 103 35.86 -3.61 8.70
CA LEU A 103 35.96 -2.96 7.38
C LEU A 103 37.29 -2.22 7.19
N SER A 104 37.74 -2.13 5.93
CA SER A 104 38.83 -1.22 5.54
C SER A 104 38.40 0.24 5.77
N GLU A 105 39.36 1.17 5.86
CA GLU A 105 39.05 2.60 6.05
C GLU A 105 38.20 3.13 4.88
N GLY A 106 38.52 2.72 3.64
CA GLY A 106 37.70 3.01 2.46
C GLY A 106 36.29 2.41 2.51
N ASP A 107 36.13 1.14 2.90
CA ASP A 107 34.80 0.51 2.96
C ASP A 107 33.95 1.04 4.10
N LYS A 108 34.58 1.37 5.24
CA LYS A 108 33.93 2.09 6.34
C LYS A 108 33.44 3.46 5.88
N ALA A 109 34.24 4.19 5.11
CA ALA A 109 33.82 5.48 4.56
C ALA A 109 32.61 5.35 3.63
N LYS A 110 32.61 4.36 2.73
CA LYS A 110 31.46 4.08 1.85
C LYS A 110 30.19 3.71 2.64
N ALA A 111 30.34 2.89 3.68
CA ALA A 111 29.25 2.49 4.56
C ALA A 111 28.64 3.69 5.29
N ILE A 112 29.47 4.61 5.81
CA ILE A 112 29.00 5.83 6.47
C ILE A 112 28.27 6.75 5.49
N ILE A 113 28.82 6.98 4.29
CA ILE A 113 28.18 7.85 3.28
C ILE A 113 26.80 7.31 2.89
N ARG A 114 26.68 6.00 2.63
CA ARG A 114 25.39 5.35 2.32
C ARG A 114 24.42 5.41 3.49
N GLY A 115 24.89 5.08 4.69
CA GLY A 115 24.08 5.12 5.90
C GLY A 115 23.53 6.50 6.22
N VAL A 116 24.33 7.56 6.05
CA VAL A 116 23.87 8.94 6.26
C VAL A 116 22.85 9.38 5.21
N ALA A 117 23.02 8.97 3.94
CA ALA A 117 22.02 9.24 2.90
C ALA A 117 20.69 8.52 3.16
N GLU A 118 20.72 7.29 3.67
CA GLU A 118 19.51 6.55 4.07
C GLU A 118 18.89 7.13 5.34
N ALA A 119 19.69 7.54 6.32
CA ALA A 119 19.22 8.23 7.52
C ALA A 119 18.54 9.57 7.19
N ASP A 120 18.97 10.28 6.14
CA ASP A 120 18.33 11.52 5.67
C ASP A 120 16.86 11.32 5.28
N ALA A 121 16.45 10.11 4.91
CA ALA A 121 15.04 9.81 4.69
C ALA A 121 14.21 10.15 5.94
N PHE A 122 14.75 9.92 7.13
CA PHE A 122 14.09 10.10 8.43
C PHE A 122 14.39 11.45 9.09
N ALA A 123 15.17 12.32 8.45
CA ALA A 123 15.53 13.62 9.00
C ALA A 123 14.29 14.51 9.19
N VAL A 124 14.24 15.20 10.33
CA VAL A 124 13.20 16.18 10.63
C VAL A 124 13.44 17.43 9.78
N ARG A 125 12.43 17.84 8.99
CA ARG A 125 12.46 19.04 8.17
C ARG A 125 11.41 20.03 8.68
N ASN A 126 11.82 21.28 8.89
CA ASN A 126 10.95 22.32 9.46
C ASN A 126 9.83 22.77 8.49
N ASP A 127 9.88 22.35 7.22
CA ASP A 127 8.98 22.77 6.15
C ASP A 127 8.14 21.61 5.55
N SER A 128 8.16 20.41 6.14
CA SER A 128 7.36 19.28 5.67
C SER A 128 5.92 19.30 6.24
N GLU A 129 4.91 19.09 5.40
CA GLU A 129 3.50 19.02 5.84
C GLU A 129 3.21 17.74 6.65
N LEU A 130 3.97 16.66 6.41
CA LEU A 130 3.92 15.39 7.14
C LEU A 130 5.34 14.86 7.40
N TYR A 131 5.56 14.26 8.57
CA TYR A 131 6.85 13.62 8.89
C TYR A 131 7.02 12.34 8.06
N PHE A 132 8.18 12.15 7.42
CA PHE A 132 8.42 11.00 6.55
C PHE A 132 8.23 9.64 7.26
N SER A 133 8.57 9.54 8.55
CA SER A 133 8.35 8.33 9.35
C SER A 133 6.86 7.99 9.54
N GLU A 134 5.97 8.99 9.58
CA GLU A 134 4.52 8.76 9.62
C GLU A 134 4.00 8.22 8.28
N GLN A 135 4.61 8.65 7.17
CA GLN A 135 4.32 8.13 5.83
C GLN A 135 4.80 6.68 5.69
N LEU A 136 5.98 6.35 6.21
CA LEU A 136 6.48 4.97 6.27
C LEU A 136 5.58 4.06 7.12
N ASN A 137 4.97 4.58 8.20
CA ASN A 137 3.99 3.82 8.97
C ASN A 137 2.71 3.54 8.17
N LYS A 138 2.25 4.48 7.33
CA LYS A 138 1.14 4.22 6.41
C LYS A 138 1.50 3.16 5.38
N ILE A 139 2.69 3.27 4.79
CA ILE A 139 3.26 2.27 3.85
C ILE A 139 3.35 0.90 4.53
N LYS A 140 3.86 0.81 5.77
CA LYS A 140 3.96 -0.43 6.55
C LYS A 140 2.61 -1.14 6.74
N ASN A 141 1.52 -0.39 6.86
CA ASN A 141 0.19 -0.96 7.02
C ASN A 141 -0.47 -1.34 5.68
N SER A 142 0.11 -0.88 4.57
CA SER A 142 -0.39 -1.14 3.21
C SER A 142 0.46 -2.16 2.43
N PHE A 143 1.69 -2.46 2.89
CA PHE A 143 2.67 -3.25 2.14
C PHE A 143 3.54 -4.15 3.05
N GLY A 144 4.18 -5.17 2.45
CA GLY A 144 5.14 -6.05 3.12
C GLY A 144 6.43 -5.35 3.56
N VAL A 145 7.19 -6.03 4.43
CA VAL A 145 8.43 -5.50 5.04
C VAL A 145 9.48 -5.14 3.98
N GLU A 146 9.61 -5.98 2.95
CA GLU A 146 10.59 -5.77 1.87
C GLU A 146 10.31 -4.49 1.07
N GLN A 147 9.04 -4.24 0.70
CA GLN A 147 8.67 -3.03 -0.05
C GLN A 147 8.79 -1.77 0.79
N ARG A 148 8.48 -1.84 2.10
CA ARG A 148 8.70 -0.76 3.06
C ARG A 148 10.18 -0.35 3.11
N ASP A 149 11.08 -1.33 3.20
CA ASP A 149 12.51 -1.09 3.38
C ASP A 149 13.21 -0.67 2.07
N MET A 150 12.63 -1.02 0.92
CA MET A 150 13.11 -0.58 -0.39
C MET A 150 12.98 0.95 -0.58
N ILE A 151 11.96 1.60 -0.01
CA ILE A 151 11.71 3.04 -0.22
C ILE A 151 12.84 3.93 0.35
N PRO A 152 13.28 3.77 1.62
CA PRO A 152 14.43 4.51 2.15
C PRO A 152 15.72 4.28 1.37
N GLN A 153 15.92 3.09 0.82
CA GLN A 153 17.13 2.74 0.07
C GLN A 153 17.16 3.44 -1.29
N VAL A 154 16.05 3.38 -2.02
CA VAL A 154 15.89 4.10 -3.29
C VAL A 154 16.02 5.61 -3.08
N TYR A 155 15.51 6.14 -1.96
CA TYR A 155 15.74 7.53 -1.58
C TYR A 155 17.23 7.83 -1.40
N ALA A 156 17.95 7.01 -0.64
CA ALA A 156 19.38 7.17 -0.40
C ALA A 156 20.15 7.19 -1.73
N ASP A 157 19.81 6.30 -2.65
CA ASP A 157 20.45 6.22 -3.96
C ASP A 157 20.17 7.45 -4.83
N LEU A 158 18.92 7.94 -4.85
CA LEU A 158 18.56 9.20 -5.53
C LEU A 158 19.29 10.40 -4.93
N ARG A 159 19.40 10.44 -3.59
CA ARG A 159 20.05 11.53 -2.87
C ARG A 159 21.56 11.57 -3.15
N LEU A 160 22.20 10.41 -3.15
CA LEU A 160 23.61 10.27 -3.50
C LEU A 160 23.86 10.59 -4.96
N LEU A 161 23.01 10.12 -5.87
CA LEU A 161 23.09 10.46 -7.30
C LEU A 161 23.01 11.98 -7.50
N ASP A 162 22.04 12.66 -6.87
CA ASP A 162 21.86 14.11 -6.97
C ASP A 162 23.07 14.88 -6.44
N PHE A 163 23.60 14.46 -5.29
CA PHE A 163 24.81 15.04 -4.72
C PHE A 163 26.01 14.85 -5.65
N PHE A 164 26.32 13.61 -6.04
CA PHE A 164 27.51 13.29 -6.84
C PHE A 164 27.49 13.86 -8.25
N ALA A 165 26.31 14.11 -8.81
CA ALA A 165 26.12 14.78 -10.09
C ALA A 165 26.24 16.31 -10.00
N SER A 166 26.35 16.89 -8.79
CA SER A 166 26.50 18.33 -8.58
C SER A 166 27.95 18.80 -8.48
N ASP A 167 28.20 20.06 -8.82
CA ASP A 167 29.50 20.73 -8.61
C ASP A 167 29.90 20.78 -7.12
N ALA A 168 28.91 20.71 -6.21
CA ALA A 168 29.16 20.71 -4.77
C ALA A 168 29.87 19.44 -4.30
N ALA A 169 29.64 18.30 -4.97
CA ALA A 169 30.35 17.06 -4.66
C ALA A 169 31.85 17.16 -4.97
N ASP A 170 32.24 17.75 -6.11
CA ASP A 170 33.66 17.93 -6.42
C ASP A 170 34.37 18.80 -5.38
N ALA A 171 33.72 19.89 -4.95
CA ALA A 171 34.24 20.77 -3.90
C ALA A 171 34.34 20.08 -2.53
N ALA A 172 33.39 19.20 -2.20
CA ALA A 172 33.39 18.44 -0.96
C ALA A 172 34.48 17.35 -0.95
N ILE A 173 34.57 16.55 -2.01
CA ILE A 173 35.55 15.47 -2.17
C ILE A 173 36.98 16.02 -2.17
N ALA A 174 37.21 17.20 -2.77
CA ALA A 174 38.52 17.83 -2.77
C ALA A 174 39.06 18.20 -1.38
N LYS A 175 38.20 18.30 -0.36
CA LYS A 175 38.59 18.56 1.03
C LYS A 175 39.00 17.30 1.78
N LEU A 176 38.72 16.12 1.23
CA LEU A 176 39.10 14.84 1.80
C LEU A 176 40.56 14.50 1.44
N GLY A 177 41.20 13.71 2.29
CA GLY A 177 42.54 13.16 2.06
C GLY A 177 42.54 11.64 1.99
N GLY A 178 43.62 11.07 1.44
CA GLY A 178 43.93 9.63 1.53
C GLY A 178 42.84 8.70 1.01
N GLU A 179 42.56 7.64 1.79
CA GLU A 179 41.59 6.60 1.44
C GLU A 179 40.15 7.12 1.42
N LEU A 180 39.81 8.12 2.25
CA LEU A 180 38.47 8.73 2.27
C LEU A 180 38.14 9.43 0.95
N LYS A 181 39.11 10.15 0.40
CA LYS A 181 38.96 10.80 -0.91
C LYS A 181 38.78 9.75 -2.00
N THR A 182 39.61 8.70 -1.99
CA THR A 182 39.56 7.60 -2.96
C THR A 182 38.20 6.92 -2.92
N ALA A 183 37.69 6.60 -1.72
CA ALA A 183 36.38 6.00 -1.53
C ALA A 183 35.23 6.88 -2.06
N ALA A 184 35.27 8.19 -1.81
CA ALA A 184 34.25 9.11 -2.30
C ALA A 184 34.29 9.30 -3.83
N GLU A 185 35.48 9.31 -4.45
CA GLU A 185 35.65 9.35 -5.91
C GLU A 185 35.14 8.06 -6.58
N GLU A 186 35.41 6.90 -5.99
CA GLU A 186 34.88 5.62 -6.45
C GLU A 186 33.35 5.57 -6.37
N MET A 187 32.75 6.04 -5.26
CA MET A 187 31.30 6.14 -5.14
C MET A 187 30.71 7.10 -6.18
N LYS A 188 31.33 8.28 -6.38
CA LYS A 188 30.89 9.22 -7.42
C LYS A 188 30.83 8.55 -8.78
N ALA A 189 31.88 7.82 -9.16
CA ALA A 189 31.93 7.10 -10.43
C ALA A 189 30.85 6.01 -10.55
N ASP A 190 30.65 5.22 -9.49
CA ASP A 190 29.61 4.17 -9.43
C ASP A 190 28.20 4.75 -9.59
N TYR A 191 27.84 5.75 -8.78
CA TYR A 191 26.51 6.35 -8.80
C TYR A 191 26.19 7.02 -10.13
N ILE A 192 27.14 7.78 -10.71
CA ILE A 192 26.95 8.39 -12.03
C ILE A 192 26.83 7.32 -13.13
N GLY A 193 27.61 6.24 -13.04
CA GLY A 193 27.56 5.12 -13.99
C GLY A 193 26.24 4.34 -13.93
N ARG A 194 25.63 4.25 -12.74
CA ARG A 194 24.36 3.54 -12.48
C ARG A 194 23.12 4.42 -12.51
N LYS A 195 23.21 5.66 -13.03
CA LYS A 195 22.10 6.62 -13.03
C LYS A 195 20.80 6.05 -13.63
N ASP A 196 20.88 5.29 -14.72
CA ASP A 196 19.71 4.76 -15.43
C ASP A 196 19.08 3.59 -14.65
N GLU A 197 19.92 2.78 -14.00
CA GLU A 197 19.50 1.71 -13.08
C GLU A 197 18.80 2.31 -11.86
N ILE A 198 19.41 3.28 -11.19
CA ILE A 198 18.84 3.97 -10.02
C ILE A 198 17.50 4.64 -10.40
N TRP A 199 17.45 5.26 -11.58
CA TRP A 199 16.22 5.86 -12.09
C TRP A 199 15.15 4.81 -12.39
N SER A 200 15.53 3.68 -12.99
CA SER A 200 14.61 2.55 -13.23
C SER A 200 14.07 1.98 -11.92
N THR A 201 14.92 1.80 -10.90
CA THR A 201 14.50 1.35 -9.57
C THR A 201 13.57 2.36 -8.92
N TRP A 202 13.86 3.66 -9.04
CA TRP A 202 12.93 4.70 -8.60
C TRP A 202 11.59 4.65 -9.33
N MET A 203 11.58 4.54 -10.66
CA MET A 203 10.35 4.38 -11.43
C MET A 203 9.57 3.14 -10.99
N GLY A 204 10.32 2.08 -10.67
CA GLY A 204 9.89 0.86 -9.99
C GLY A 204 9.12 1.08 -8.70
N VAL A 205 9.41 2.12 -7.93
CA VAL A 205 8.80 2.40 -6.62
C VAL A 205 7.91 3.65 -6.63
N LYS A 206 8.01 4.46 -7.68
CA LYS A 206 7.45 5.81 -7.80
C LYS A 206 5.94 5.84 -7.63
N LEU A 207 5.23 4.83 -8.09
CA LEU A 207 3.78 4.80 -7.96
C LEU A 207 3.32 4.46 -6.53
N TYR A 208 4.08 3.67 -5.72
CA TYR A 208 3.74 3.43 -4.28
C TYR A 208 3.92 4.71 -3.51
N ALA A 209 5.01 5.37 -3.85
CA ALA A 209 5.34 6.68 -3.38
C ALA A 209 4.34 7.73 -3.92
N ARG A 210 3.60 7.52 -5.01
CA ARG A 210 2.80 8.63 -5.59
C ARG A 210 1.57 9.01 -4.76
N ARG A 211 0.85 8.02 -4.23
CA ARG A 211 -0.33 8.27 -3.35
C ARG A 211 0.02 8.75 -1.94
N ILE A 212 1.24 8.48 -1.48
CA ILE A 212 1.67 8.73 -0.08
C ILE A 212 2.78 9.78 0.02
N VAL A 213 3.66 9.90 -0.98
CA VAL A 213 4.94 10.63 -0.98
C VAL A 213 5.03 11.70 -2.11
N ALA A 214 4.27 11.63 -3.21
CA ALA A 214 4.46 12.56 -4.35
C ALA A 214 4.14 14.04 -4.06
N TYR A 215 3.50 14.34 -2.94
CA TYR A 215 3.27 15.71 -2.51
C TYR A 215 4.29 16.23 -1.50
N ASP A 216 5.15 15.37 -0.92
CA ASP A 216 5.94 15.74 0.25
C ASP A 216 7.47 15.63 0.09
N GLN A 217 8.15 16.54 0.78
CA GLN A 217 9.59 16.57 0.97
C GLN A 217 10.04 15.32 1.72
N PRO A 218 11.17 14.67 1.36
CA PRO A 218 12.29 15.26 0.60
C PRO A 218 12.37 15.01 -0.91
N PHE A 219 11.65 14.01 -1.43
CA PHE A 219 11.88 13.50 -2.79
C PHE A 219 11.72 14.58 -3.87
N LYS A 220 10.79 15.52 -3.67
CA LYS A 220 10.45 16.56 -4.64
C LYS A 220 11.65 17.41 -5.08
N SER A 221 12.53 17.77 -4.16
CA SER A 221 13.71 18.60 -4.46
C SER A 221 14.77 17.80 -5.24
N VAL A 222 15.09 16.60 -4.74
CA VAL A 222 16.04 15.64 -5.34
C VAL A 222 15.59 15.27 -6.76
N LEU A 223 14.33 14.86 -6.93
CA LEU A 223 13.78 14.48 -8.23
C LEU A 223 13.74 15.66 -9.22
N ARG A 224 13.44 16.88 -8.75
CA ARG A 224 13.48 18.07 -9.61
C ARG A 224 14.89 18.37 -10.10
N SER A 225 15.88 18.23 -9.21
CA SER A 225 17.30 18.44 -9.54
C SER A 225 17.79 17.39 -10.53
N LEU A 226 17.57 16.10 -10.26
CA LEU A 226 17.92 14.99 -11.14
C LEU A 226 17.32 15.13 -12.55
N ARG A 227 16.03 15.50 -12.66
CA ARG A 227 15.40 15.76 -13.97
C ARG A 227 16.10 16.85 -14.76
N LYS A 228 16.47 17.94 -14.08
CA LYS A 228 17.17 19.07 -14.70
C LYS A 228 18.59 18.69 -15.14
N GLN A 229 19.28 17.87 -14.34
CA GLN A 229 20.66 17.46 -14.60
C GLN A 229 20.77 16.42 -15.72
N PHE A 230 19.81 15.49 -15.82
CA PHE A 230 19.90 14.33 -16.71
C PHE A 230 18.90 14.33 -17.88
N ASP A 231 18.07 15.36 -18.04
CA ASP A 231 16.98 15.43 -19.06
C ASP A 231 16.07 14.18 -19.05
N MET A 232 15.87 13.59 -17.87
CA MET A 232 15.09 12.36 -17.70
C MET A 232 13.59 12.66 -17.83
N LYS A 233 12.98 12.11 -18.88
CA LYS A 233 11.54 12.24 -19.16
C LYS A 233 10.77 11.15 -18.41
N GLU A 234 9.75 11.56 -17.67
CA GLU A 234 8.76 10.60 -17.17
C GLU A 234 7.96 10.04 -18.35
N PRO A 235 7.48 8.78 -18.26
CA PRO A 235 6.43 8.31 -19.15
C PRO A 235 5.28 9.33 -19.13
N GLU A 236 4.77 9.66 -20.31
CA GLU A 236 3.70 10.63 -20.43
C GLU A 236 2.48 10.14 -19.64
N SER A 237 1.92 11.01 -18.80
CA SER A 237 0.75 10.66 -18.01
C SER A 237 -0.41 10.31 -18.92
N ILE A 238 -1.03 9.16 -18.70
CA ILE A 238 -2.23 8.73 -19.41
C ILE A 238 -3.42 9.23 -18.61
N THR A 239 -3.98 10.37 -18.99
CA THR A 239 -5.16 10.91 -18.29
C THR A 239 -6.40 10.07 -18.60
N TRP A 240 -7.40 10.09 -17.72
CA TRP A 240 -8.67 9.39 -17.95
C TRP A 240 -9.30 9.75 -19.30
N THR A 241 -9.27 11.04 -19.66
CA THR A 241 -9.78 11.53 -20.94
C THR A 241 -9.02 10.99 -22.15
N THR A 242 -7.71 10.73 -22.04
CA THR A 242 -6.85 10.26 -23.14
C THR A 242 -6.63 8.76 -23.14
N ALA A 243 -6.98 8.07 -22.05
CA ALA A 243 -6.89 6.62 -21.91
C ALA A 243 -7.83 5.85 -22.84
N HIS A 244 -8.84 6.51 -23.39
CA HIS A 244 -9.97 5.88 -24.07
C HIS A 244 -10.00 6.22 -25.56
N ASP A 245 -10.09 5.20 -26.40
CA ASP A 245 -10.38 5.40 -27.82
C ASP A 245 -11.72 6.14 -28.03
N PRO A 246 -11.91 6.84 -29.16
CA PRO A 246 -13.10 7.66 -29.42
C PRO A 246 -14.44 6.94 -29.28
N VAL A 247 -14.46 5.61 -29.48
CA VAL A 247 -15.67 4.79 -29.34
C VAL A 247 -16.15 4.68 -27.89
N PHE A 248 -15.25 4.80 -26.92
CA PHE A 248 -15.54 4.71 -25.49
C PHE A 248 -15.73 6.09 -24.83
N ALA A 249 -15.31 7.17 -25.49
CA ALA A 249 -15.23 8.51 -24.90
C ALA A 249 -16.54 9.01 -24.25
N ALA A 250 -17.70 8.67 -24.83
CA ALA A 250 -18.99 9.06 -24.25
C ALA A 250 -19.27 8.36 -22.91
N TRP A 251 -18.98 7.05 -22.82
CA TRP A 251 -19.15 6.27 -21.60
C TRP A 251 -18.11 6.63 -20.55
N ALA A 252 -16.85 6.83 -20.97
CA ALA A 252 -15.79 7.29 -20.09
C ALA A 252 -16.13 8.64 -19.44
N LYS A 253 -16.73 9.55 -20.22
CA LYS A 253 -17.20 10.84 -19.72
C LYS A 253 -18.37 10.69 -18.74
N GLU A 254 -19.35 9.85 -19.05
CA GLU A 254 -20.48 9.60 -18.15
C GLU A 254 -20.02 9.04 -16.80
N ILE A 255 -19.02 8.16 -16.79
CA ILE A 255 -18.40 7.64 -15.56
C ILE A 255 -17.64 8.75 -14.82
N ASP A 256 -16.90 9.60 -15.54
CA ASP A 256 -16.11 10.68 -14.93
C ASP A 256 -16.98 11.72 -14.21
N GLU A 257 -18.18 11.99 -14.74
CA GLU A 257 -19.14 12.97 -14.21
C GLU A 257 -20.00 12.42 -13.05
N ASP A 258 -19.92 11.12 -12.73
CA ASP A 258 -20.63 10.45 -11.63
C ASP A 258 -19.62 9.86 -10.63
N ASP A 259 -19.29 10.61 -9.58
CA ASP A 259 -18.29 10.21 -8.57
C ASP A 259 -18.65 8.90 -7.85
N GLU A 260 -19.94 8.58 -7.69
CA GLU A 260 -20.36 7.31 -7.07
C GLU A 260 -20.06 6.14 -8.00
N LEU A 261 -20.39 6.27 -9.29
CA LEU A 261 -20.09 5.27 -10.30
C LEU A 261 -18.58 5.12 -10.52
N PHE A 262 -17.84 6.24 -10.56
CA PHE A 262 -16.39 6.24 -10.65
C PHE A 262 -15.76 5.51 -9.48
N LYS A 263 -16.19 5.83 -8.24
CA LYS A 263 -15.75 5.13 -7.03
C LYS A 263 -16.10 3.65 -7.07
N MET A 264 -17.30 3.28 -7.51
CA MET A 264 -17.75 1.89 -7.61
C MET A 264 -16.86 1.07 -8.55
N LEU A 265 -16.52 1.64 -9.73
CA LEU A 265 -15.70 0.97 -10.75
C LEU A 265 -14.20 0.93 -10.42
N THR A 266 -13.69 1.92 -9.68
CA THR A 266 -12.25 2.04 -9.38
C THR A 266 -11.87 1.61 -7.97
N ASN A 267 -12.85 1.45 -7.07
CA ASN A 267 -12.68 1.20 -5.63
C ASN A 267 -11.85 2.29 -4.91
N LEU A 268 -11.91 3.53 -5.39
CA LEU A 268 -11.16 4.66 -4.82
C LEU A 268 -12.05 5.48 -3.89
N ALA A 269 -11.89 5.29 -2.58
CA ALA A 269 -12.76 5.89 -1.58
C ALA A 269 -12.58 7.41 -1.44
N GLU A 270 -11.34 7.90 -1.54
CA GLU A 270 -10.96 9.29 -1.30
C GLU A 270 -10.92 10.10 -2.61
N LEU A 271 -11.48 11.32 -2.58
CA LEU A 271 -11.51 12.22 -3.75
C LEU A 271 -10.11 12.52 -4.30
N ARG A 272 -9.12 12.68 -3.42
CA ARG A 272 -7.73 12.92 -3.84
C ARG A 272 -7.20 11.76 -4.69
N ASP A 273 -7.46 10.53 -4.27
CA ASP A 273 -6.99 9.33 -4.95
C ASP A 273 -7.70 9.13 -6.31
N GLN A 274 -8.94 9.61 -6.43
CA GLN A 274 -9.69 9.66 -7.68
C GLN A 274 -9.11 10.70 -8.64
N GLU A 275 -8.84 11.93 -8.18
CA GLU A 275 -8.22 12.98 -9.01
C GLU A 275 -6.82 12.60 -9.49
N GLU A 276 -6.02 11.95 -8.64
CA GLU A 276 -4.73 11.40 -9.03
C GLU A 276 -4.88 10.34 -10.13
N PHE A 277 -5.88 9.47 -10.00
CA PHE A 277 -6.18 8.45 -11.01
C PHE A 277 -6.68 9.05 -12.33
N ARG A 278 -7.48 10.12 -12.27
CA ARG A 278 -7.91 10.88 -13.46
C ARG A 278 -6.72 11.54 -14.16
N GLY A 279 -5.76 12.05 -13.38
CA GLY A 279 -4.52 12.63 -13.89
C GLY A 279 -3.52 11.61 -14.44
N ASN A 280 -3.55 10.37 -13.93
CA ASN A 280 -2.75 9.28 -14.47
C ASN A 280 -3.37 7.90 -14.18
N THR A 281 -4.05 7.34 -15.18
CA THR A 281 -4.91 6.15 -15.07
C THR A 281 -4.14 4.83 -15.12
N HIS A 282 -2.89 4.85 -15.65
CA HIS A 282 -2.06 3.64 -15.85
C HIS A 282 -2.79 2.53 -16.62
N ALA A 283 -3.77 2.90 -17.43
CA ALA A 283 -4.49 1.96 -18.25
C ALA A 283 -4.98 2.64 -19.52
N ARG A 284 -5.17 1.84 -20.56
CA ARG A 284 -5.71 2.27 -21.85
C ARG A 284 -6.81 1.32 -22.29
N TRP A 285 -7.87 1.87 -22.89
CA TRP A 285 -8.96 1.13 -23.51
C TRP A 285 -8.97 1.46 -24.99
N ALA A 286 -8.46 0.53 -25.80
CA ALA A 286 -8.24 0.75 -27.22
C ALA A 286 -8.78 -0.40 -28.06
N ILE A 287 -9.34 -0.09 -29.22
CA ILE A 287 -9.76 -1.08 -30.21
C ILE A 287 -8.51 -1.60 -30.93
N GLN A 288 -8.44 -2.91 -31.17
CA GLN A 288 -7.35 -3.50 -31.94
C GLN A 288 -7.10 -2.75 -33.26
N GLY A 289 -5.87 -2.31 -33.46
CA GLY A 289 -5.46 -1.48 -34.60
C GLY A 289 -5.47 0.04 -34.34
N SER A 290 -5.82 0.49 -33.14
CA SER A 290 -5.67 1.89 -32.72
C SER A 290 -4.20 2.29 -32.58
N ASP A 291 -3.88 3.52 -32.96
CA ASP A 291 -2.55 4.14 -32.76
C ASP A 291 -2.23 4.36 -31.26
N ALA A 292 -3.23 4.28 -30.39
CA ALA A 292 -3.04 4.38 -28.94
C ALA A 292 -2.40 3.11 -28.32
N ILE A 293 -2.29 2.02 -29.09
CA ILE A 293 -1.71 0.74 -28.67
C ILE A 293 -0.20 0.75 -28.96
N PRO A 294 0.67 0.68 -27.94
CA PRO A 294 2.12 0.51 -28.09
C PRO A 294 2.47 -0.75 -28.88
N GLU A 295 3.63 -0.76 -29.54
CA GLU A 295 4.06 -1.88 -30.40
C GLU A 295 4.06 -3.22 -29.65
N GLU A 296 4.48 -3.21 -28.39
CA GLU A 296 4.57 -4.34 -27.49
C GLU A 296 3.20 -4.98 -27.19
N ALA A 297 2.14 -4.18 -27.23
CA ALA A 297 0.77 -4.60 -26.95
C ALA A 297 -0.04 -4.97 -28.21
N LYS A 298 0.51 -4.78 -29.42
CA LYS A 298 -0.22 -5.07 -30.68
C LYS A 298 -0.49 -6.56 -30.90
N GLY A 299 0.32 -7.43 -30.29
CA GLY A 299 0.23 -8.89 -30.41
C GLY A 299 -0.71 -9.56 -29.41
N VAL A 300 -1.42 -8.81 -28.56
CA VAL A 300 -2.31 -9.34 -27.53
C VAL A 300 -3.36 -10.27 -28.11
N GLU A 301 -3.45 -11.47 -27.54
CA GLU A 301 -4.53 -12.41 -27.85
C GLU A 301 -5.84 -11.96 -27.20
N LEU A 302 -6.90 -11.92 -28.00
CA LEU A 302 -8.21 -11.52 -27.53
C LEU A 302 -8.94 -12.71 -26.91
N ASP A 303 -9.40 -12.56 -25.69
CA ASP A 303 -10.29 -13.53 -25.06
C ASP A 303 -11.70 -13.37 -25.63
N ALA A 304 -12.27 -14.47 -26.13
CA ALA A 304 -13.58 -14.44 -26.79
C ALA A 304 -14.74 -14.19 -25.83
N GLU A 305 -14.59 -14.56 -24.56
CA GLU A 305 -15.61 -14.37 -23.52
C GLU A 305 -15.54 -12.96 -22.92
N LEU A 306 -14.33 -12.43 -22.70
CA LEU A 306 -14.16 -11.03 -22.27
C LEU A 306 -14.48 -10.05 -23.41
N GLY A 307 -14.18 -10.43 -24.65
CA GLY A 307 -14.26 -9.54 -25.80
C GLY A 307 -13.06 -8.58 -25.93
N PHE A 308 -12.11 -8.66 -25.01
CA PHE A 308 -10.84 -7.95 -25.00
C PHE A 308 -9.70 -8.86 -24.56
N GLY A 309 -8.48 -8.49 -24.90
CA GLY A 309 -7.27 -9.05 -24.31
C GLY A 309 -6.55 -7.99 -23.47
N VAL A 310 -5.63 -8.43 -22.60
CA VAL A 310 -4.91 -7.56 -21.67
C VAL A 310 -3.42 -7.69 -21.92
N TYR A 311 -2.77 -6.58 -22.29
CA TYR A 311 -1.32 -6.45 -22.13
C TYR A 311 -1.02 -5.84 -20.78
N ARG A 312 -0.03 -6.40 -20.09
CA ARG A 312 0.40 -5.98 -18.76
C ARG A 312 1.89 -5.68 -18.82
N GLU A 313 2.25 -4.46 -18.48
CA GLU A 313 3.63 -4.08 -18.23
C GLU A 313 3.81 -3.89 -16.73
N ASP A 314 4.69 -4.70 -16.14
CA ASP A 314 5.09 -4.51 -14.75
C ASP A 314 6.04 -3.32 -14.68
N LEU A 315 5.56 -2.25 -14.05
CA LEU A 315 6.33 -1.02 -13.87
C LEU A 315 7.17 -1.07 -12.59
N GLY A 316 7.15 -2.18 -11.85
CA GLY A 316 7.87 -2.43 -10.62
C GLY A 316 7.03 -2.18 -9.37
N GLY A 317 7.32 -2.98 -8.32
CA GLY A 317 6.87 -2.93 -6.92
C GLY A 317 5.41 -3.34 -6.60
N GLY A 318 4.59 -3.80 -7.56
CA GLY A 318 3.11 -3.85 -7.43
C GLY A 318 2.24 -2.87 -8.27
N TYR A 319 2.75 -2.24 -9.33
CA TYR A 319 2.04 -1.30 -10.21
C TYR A 319 2.24 -1.79 -11.63
N GLN A 320 1.15 -1.75 -12.38
CA GLN A 320 1.13 -2.25 -13.74
C GLN A 320 0.46 -1.22 -14.62
N GLU A 321 1.03 -1.03 -15.80
CA GLU A 321 0.29 -0.45 -16.90
C GLU A 321 -0.49 -1.54 -17.61
N MET A 322 -1.81 -1.35 -17.73
CA MET A 322 -2.70 -2.32 -18.36
C MET A 322 -3.34 -1.75 -19.62
N ILE A 323 -3.15 -2.43 -20.73
CA ILE A 323 -3.71 -2.04 -22.01
C ILE A 323 -4.78 -3.05 -22.38
N MET A 324 -6.03 -2.61 -22.30
CA MET A 324 -7.22 -3.37 -22.66
C MET A 324 -7.44 -3.23 -24.16
N VAL A 325 -7.14 -4.28 -24.91
CA VAL A 325 -7.27 -4.32 -26.38
C VAL A 325 -8.59 -4.98 -26.75
N PHE A 326 -9.53 -4.22 -27.29
CA PHE A 326 -10.88 -4.70 -27.61
C PHE A 326 -10.99 -5.26 -29.01
N SER A 327 -11.81 -6.30 -29.14
CA SER A 327 -12.17 -6.88 -30.44
C SER A 327 -12.91 -5.86 -31.31
N PRO A 328 -12.47 -5.60 -32.55
CA PRO A 328 -13.13 -4.66 -33.46
C PRO A 328 -14.51 -5.16 -33.91
N LYS A 329 -14.82 -6.44 -33.66
CA LYS A 329 -16.10 -7.09 -33.97
C LYS A 329 -17.21 -6.70 -32.99
N LEU A 330 -16.87 -6.26 -31.77
CA LEU A 330 -17.86 -5.82 -30.78
C LEU A 330 -18.48 -4.48 -31.19
N LYS A 331 -19.80 -4.37 -30.99
CA LYS A 331 -20.61 -3.17 -31.26
C LYS A 331 -21.76 -3.07 -30.26
N GLY A 332 -22.29 -1.86 -30.08
CA GLY A 332 -23.48 -1.62 -29.26
C GLY A 332 -23.33 -2.14 -27.83
N ASN A 333 -24.36 -2.83 -27.33
CA ASN A 333 -24.39 -3.31 -25.95
C ASN A 333 -23.28 -4.33 -25.64
N ALA A 334 -22.89 -5.19 -26.59
CA ALA A 334 -21.79 -6.12 -26.38
C ALA A 334 -20.44 -5.40 -26.19
N LEU A 335 -20.22 -4.28 -26.89
CA LEU A 335 -19.03 -3.45 -26.67
C LEU A 335 -19.11 -2.71 -25.34
N LYS A 336 -20.30 -2.21 -24.97
CA LYS A 336 -20.52 -1.52 -23.71
C LYS A 336 -20.30 -2.44 -22.50
N GLU A 337 -20.82 -3.66 -22.58
CA GLU A 337 -20.66 -4.70 -21.56
C GLU A 337 -19.19 -5.07 -21.38
N ALA A 338 -18.48 -5.35 -22.47
CA ALA A 338 -17.03 -5.61 -22.43
C ALA A 338 -16.26 -4.43 -21.84
N TYR A 339 -16.62 -3.20 -22.21
CA TYR A 339 -15.97 -1.99 -21.69
C TYR A 339 -16.16 -1.85 -20.18
N LEU A 340 -17.39 -1.95 -19.68
CA LEU A 340 -17.65 -1.88 -18.24
C LEU A 340 -17.00 -3.04 -17.47
N ARG A 341 -17.07 -4.27 -18.00
CA ARG A 341 -16.38 -5.43 -17.42
C ARG A 341 -14.88 -5.20 -17.33
N SER A 342 -14.26 -4.58 -18.33
CA SER A 342 -12.82 -4.31 -18.33
C SER A 342 -12.37 -3.32 -17.25
N LEU A 343 -13.23 -2.35 -16.88
CA LEU A 343 -12.95 -1.40 -15.80
C LEU A 343 -12.91 -2.13 -14.45
N ILE A 344 -13.89 -2.99 -14.22
CA ILE A 344 -13.94 -3.83 -13.02
C ILE A 344 -12.79 -4.84 -13.02
N TYR A 345 -12.52 -5.49 -14.16
CA TYR A 345 -11.40 -6.42 -14.31
C TYR A 345 -10.08 -5.73 -13.92
N ARG A 346 -9.83 -4.53 -14.46
CA ARG A 346 -8.65 -3.72 -14.12
C ARG A 346 -8.53 -3.53 -12.61
N GLN A 347 -9.63 -3.13 -11.99
CA GLN A 347 -9.67 -2.88 -10.55
C GLN A 347 -9.36 -4.17 -9.76
N VAL A 348 -10.06 -5.27 -10.05
CA VAL A 348 -9.95 -6.53 -9.30
C VAL A 348 -8.56 -7.14 -9.46
N PHE A 349 -8.00 -7.07 -10.67
CA PHE A 349 -6.64 -7.52 -10.94
C PHE A 349 -5.62 -6.86 -10.01
N SER A 350 -5.82 -5.58 -9.71
CA SER A 350 -4.96 -4.79 -8.81
C SER A 350 -5.45 -4.73 -7.35
N ASP A 351 -6.49 -5.47 -6.98
CA ASP A 351 -7.11 -5.40 -5.66
C ASP A 351 -6.37 -6.30 -4.66
N PHE A 352 -5.28 -5.77 -4.13
CA PHE A 352 -4.46 -6.46 -3.13
C PHE A 352 -5.26 -6.93 -1.91
N ALA A 353 -6.25 -6.16 -1.45
CA ALA A 353 -7.04 -6.53 -0.29
C ALA A 353 -7.85 -7.81 -0.57
N THR A 354 -8.45 -7.90 -1.76
CA THR A 354 -9.19 -9.09 -2.20
C THR A 354 -8.26 -10.29 -2.37
N LEU A 355 -7.14 -10.13 -3.07
CA LEU A 355 -6.19 -11.23 -3.33
C LEU A 355 -5.48 -11.71 -2.05
N SER A 356 -5.12 -10.79 -1.16
CA SER A 356 -4.52 -11.13 0.14
C SER A 356 -5.51 -11.88 1.04
N ALA A 357 -6.76 -11.44 1.10
CA ALA A 357 -7.80 -12.14 1.86
C ALA A 357 -8.09 -13.55 1.27
N ALA A 358 -8.11 -13.68 -0.06
CA ALA A 358 -8.31 -14.97 -0.73
C ALA A 358 -7.12 -15.93 -0.54
N GLY A 359 -5.92 -15.40 -0.28
CA GLY A 359 -4.69 -16.16 -0.07
C GLY A 359 -4.78 -17.22 1.02
N GLY A 360 -5.69 -17.06 1.99
CA GLY A 360 -5.94 -18.06 3.05
C GLY A 360 -6.36 -19.44 2.56
N ASP A 361 -6.72 -19.61 1.27
CA ASP A 361 -7.03 -20.90 0.66
C ASP A 361 -5.82 -21.61 0.04
N PHE A 362 -4.65 -20.97 0.01
CA PHE A 362 -3.41 -21.49 -0.58
C PHE A 362 -2.40 -21.83 0.53
N GLU A 363 -1.50 -22.78 0.26
CA GLU A 363 -0.52 -23.27 1.24
C GLU A 363 0.39 -22.16 1.78
N ASP A 364 0.79 -21.24 0.91
CA ASP A 364 1.66 -20.10 1.26
C ASP A 364 0.88 -18.90 1.84
N GLY A 365 -0.44 -19.03 2.00
CA GLY A 365 -1.31 -17.95 2.52
C GLY A 365 -1.48 -16.77 1.55
N GLN A 366 -1.10 -16.94 0.28
CA GLN A 366 -1.18 -15.91 -0.77
C GLN A 366 -1.73 -16.53 -2.07
N VAL A 367 -2.53 -15.77 -2.81
CA VAL A 367 -2.90 -16.14 -4.19
C VAL A 367 -1.65 -16.05 -5.07
N PRO A 368 -1.25 -17.11 -5.78
CA PRO A 368 -0.12 -17.02 -6.71
C PRO A 368 -0.41 -16.05 -7.86
N ASP A 369 0.50 -15.15 -8.19
CA ASP A 369 0.34 -14.10 -9.23
C ASP A 369 -0.18 -14.62 -10.59
N LYS A 370 0.15 -15.87 -10.93
CA LYS A 370 -0.36 -16.52 -12.16
C LYS A 370 -1.89 -16.63 -12.21
N HIS A 371 -2.56 -16.49 -11.06
CA HIS A 371 -4.00 -16.60 -10.90
C HIS A 371 -4.71 -15.25 -10.73
N ASP A 372 -4.00 -14.12 -10.69
CA ASP A 372 -4.61 -12.78 -10.60
C ASP A 372 -5.64 -12.55 -11.72
N ALA A 373 -5.29 -12.98 -12.93
CA ALA A 373 -6.16 -12.92 -14.10
C ALA A 373 -7.42 -13.80 -13.94
N ASP A 374 -7.30 -14.96 -13.28
CA ASP A 374 -8.43 -15.86 -13.07
C ASP A 374 -9.43 -15.26 -12.07
N TYR A 375 -8.94 -14.65 -10.99
CA TYR A 375 -9.77 -13.91 -10.05
C TYR A 375 -10.44 -12.70 -10.71
N ALA A 376 -9.69 -11.89 -11.45
CA ALA A 376 -10.23 -10.74 -12.17
C ALA A 376 -11.28 -11.15 -13.21
N PHE A 377 -11.05 -12.25 -13.93
CA PHE A 377 -11.97 -12.80 -14.92
C PHE A 377 -13.32 -13.16 -14.30
N CYS A 378 -13.30 -13.97 -13.24
CA CYS A 378 -14.50 -14.48 -12.61
C CYS A 378 -15.25 -13.38 -11.86
N ALA A 379 -14.54 -12.58 -11.09
CA ALA A 379 -15.18 -11.60 -10.21
C ALA A 379 -15.71 -10.38 -10.99
N SER A 380 -15.05 -9.98 -12.09
CA SER A 380 -15.55 -8.88 -12.94
C SER A 380 -16.89 -9.19 -13.60
N ARG A 381 -17.14 -10.46 -13.97
CA ARG A 381 -18.45 -10.89 -14.50
C ARG A 381 -19.54 -10.71 -13.46
N MET A 382 -19.34 -11.28 -12.27
CA MET A 382 -20.36 -11.26 -11.21
C MET A 382 -20.58 -9.85 -10.65
N ALA A 383 -19.53 -9.03 -10.58
CA ALA A 383 -19.65 -7.62 -10.26
C ALA A 383 -20.51 -6.86 -11.28
N LEU A 384 -20.29 -7.09 -12.59
CA LEU A 384 -21.10 -6.45 -13.63
C LEU A 384 -22.56 -6.92 -13.59
N ASP A 385 -22.81 -8.21 -13.37
CA ASP A 385 -24.16 -8.76 -13.24
C ASP A 385 -24.90 -8.18 -12.02
N GLY A 386 -24.21 -8.04 -10.88
CA GLY A 386 -24.72 -7.32 -9.71
C GLY A 386 -25.06 -5.87 -10.02
N MET A 387 -24.15 -5.14 -10.68
CA MET A 387 -24.39 -3.76 -11.08
C MET A 387 -25.63 -3.62 -11.96
N ILE A 388 -25.75 -4.47 -12.99
CA ILE A 388 -26.88 -4.44 -13.93
C ILE A 388 -28.20 -4.71 -13.17
N THR A 389 -28.19 -5.67 -12.26
CA THR A 389 -29.39 -6.07 -11.51
C THR A 389 -29.86 -4.97 -10.57
N ASP A 390 -28.94 -4.39 -9.79
CA ASP A 390 -29.32 -3.51 -8.69
C ASP A 390 -29.30 -2.02 -9.05
N PHE A 391 -28.50 -1.64 -10.02
CA PHE A 391 -28.31 -0.24 -10.43
C PHE A 391 -28.74 0.04 -11.88
N GLY A 392 -29.26 -0.96 -12.60
CA GLY A 392 -29.69 -0.82 -13.99
C GLY A 392 -30.75 0.26 -14.24
N ASP A 393 -31.63 0.48 -13.27
CA ASP A 393 -32.66 1.53 -13.32
C ASP A 393 -32.13 2.92 -12.92
N ASP A 394 -31.05 2.97 -12.14
CA ASP A 394 -30.50 4.20 -11.58
C ASP A 394 -29.38 4.82 -12.43
N LYS A 395 -28.60 3.97 -13.12
CA LYS A 395 -27.41 4.38 -13.87
C LYS A 395 -27.64 4.18 -15.36
N ALA A 396 -27.78 5.29 -16.10
CA ALA A 396 -28.10 5.27 -17.53
C ALA A 396 -27.09 4.47 -18.37
N ILE A 397 -25.81 4.48 -17.99
CA ILE A 397 -24.75 3.68 -18.60
C ILE A 397 -25.03 2.17 -18.60
N LEU A 398 -25.89 1.66 -17.72
CA LEU A 398 -26.25 0.24 -17.64
C LEU A 398 -27.47 -0.11 -18.50
N SER A 399 -28.18 0.88 -19.03
CA SER A 399 -29.42 0.68 -19.79
C SER A 399 -29.24 -0.25 -21.01
N GLY A 400 -30.13 -1.23 -21.15
CA GLY A 400 -30.12 -2.20 -22.26
C GLY A 400 -29.09 -3.34 -22.11
N LEU A 401 -28.35 -3.40 -21.01
CA LEU A 401 -27.58 -4.57 -20.62
C LEU A 401 -28.48 -5.58 -19.89
N ALA A 402 -28.10 -6.85 -19.92
CA ALA A 402 -28.79 -7.92 -19.21
C ALA A 402 -27.78 -8.74 -18.41
N ALA A 403 -28.07 -8.97 -17.13
CA ALA A 403 -27.25 -9.82 -16.28
C ALA A 403 -27.37 -11.29 -16.74
N GLU A 404 -26.25 -12.01 -16.76
CA GLU A 404 -26.25 -13.46 -16.98
C GLU A 404 -26.72 -14.19 -15.71
N VAL A 405 -26.29 -13.70 -14.54
CA VAL A 405 -26.75 -14.15 -13.23
C VAL A 405 -27.57 -13.05 -12.56
N PRO A 406 -28.91 -13.02 -12.74
CA PRO A 406 -29.76 -11.95 -12.18
C PRO A 406 -30.10 -12.15 -10.70
N ASN A 407 -29.65 -13.24 -10.07
CA ASN A 407 -29.92 -13.52 -8.66
C ASN A 407 -28.70 -13.14 -7.82
N GLU A 408 -28.83 -12.05 -7.05
CA GLU A 408 -27.78 -11.51 -6.17
C GLU A 408 -27.21 -12.58 -5.22
N ASP A 409 -28.07 -13.43 -4.63
CA ASP A 409 -27.66 -14.48 -3.69
C ASP A 409 -26.71 -15.53 -4.32
N LYS A 410 -26.69 -15.60 -5.65
CA LYS A 410 -25.85 -16.56 -6.39
C LYS A 410 -24.52 -15.98 -6.86
N LEU A 411 -24.37 -14.67 -6.93
CA LEU A 411 -23.18 -14.01 -7.52
C LEU A 411 -21.87 -14.53 -6.90
N ILE A 412 -21.83 -14.66 -5.57
CA ILE A 412 -20.64 -15.13 -4.86
C ILE A 412 -20.35 -16.59 -5.19
N SER A 413 -21.38 -17.44 -5.19
CA SER A 413 -21.19 -18.86 -5.45
C SER A 413 -20.74 -19.12 -6.89
N GLU A 414 -21.31 -18.41 -7.86
CA GLU A 414 -20.90 -18.47 -9.26
C GLU A 414 -19.46 -17.93 -9.47
N ALA A 415 -19.09 -16.85 -8.76
CA ALA A 415 -17.71 -16.33 -8.80
C ALA A 415 -16.70 -17.36 -8.25
N VAL A 416 -17.00 -17.97 -7.10
CA VAL A 416 -16.16 -19.00 -6.47
C VAL A 416 -16.05 -20.24 -7.36
N ASP A 417 -17.17 -20.70 -7.92
CA ASP A 417 -17.18 -21.87 -8.80
C ASP A 417 -16.38 -21.60 -10.08
N CYS A 418 -16.47 -20.40 -10.65
CA CYS A 418 -15.61 -19.96 -11.75
C CYS A 418 -14.12 -20.01 -11.36
N VAL A 419 -13.73 -19.49 -10.19
CA VAL A 419 -12.34 -19.54 -9.72
C VAL A 419 -11.87 -20.99 -9.57
N LEU A 420 -12.68 -21.85 -8.97
CA LEU A 420 -12.37 -23.27 -8.79
C LEU A 420 -12.29 -24.02 -10.11
N LEU A 421 -13.01 -23.62 -11.16
CA LEU A 421 -12.88 -24.22 -12.48
C LEU A 421 -11.56 -23.82 -13.17
N ARG A 422 -11.12 -22.58 -12.97
CA ARG A 422 -9.90 -22.05 -13.59
C ARG A 422 -8.62 -22.43 -12.83
N ILE A 423 -8.73 -22.67 -11.53
CA ILE A 423 -7.65 -23.07 -10.64
C ILE A 423 -7.88 -24.53 -10.20
N PRO A 424 -7.43 -25.53 -11.00
CA PRO A 424 -7.74 -26.94 -10.72
C PRO A 424 -7.07 -27.45 -9.43
N GLU A 425 -5.89 -26.94 -9.11
CA GLU A 425 -5.02 -27.44 -8.02
C GLU A 425 -4.46 -26.29 -7.18
N GLY A 426 -4.05 -26.58 -5.94
CA GLY A 426 -3.38 -25.62 -5.05
C GLY A 426 -4.31 -24.71 -4.22
N ILE A 427 -5.61 -24.71 -4.52
CA ILE A 427 -6.64 -24.01 -3.74
C ILE A 427 -7.41 -24.98 -2.84
N ASN A 428 -7.75 -24.56 -1.63
CA ASN A 428 -8.53 -25.35 -0.68
C ASN A 428 -9.94 -25.64 -1.20
N ARG A 429 -10.23 -26.90 -1.55
CA ARG A 429 -11.55 -27.35 -2.05
C ARG A 429 -12.48 -27.85 -0.94
N GLY A 430 -12.10 -27.68 0.33
CA GLY A 430 -12.83 -28.26 1.45
C GLY A 430 -12.73 -29.79 1.48
N THR A 431 -13.56 -30.42 2.31
CA THR A 431 -13.69 -31.88 2.36
C THR A 431 -15.03 -32.28 1.74
N PRO A 432 -15.09 -33.27 0.82
CA PRO A 432 -16.35 -33.73 0.26
C PRO A 432 -17.34 -34.15 1.36
N GLY A 433 -18.52 -33.52 1.40
CA GLY A 433 -19.58 -33.81 2.37
C GLY A 433 -19.50 -33.06 3.71
N ASP A 434 -18.57 -32.10 3.86
CA ASP A 434 -18.51 -31.20 5.01
C ASP A 434 -19.10 -29.82 4.66
N ASP A 435 -20.42 -29.69 4.80
CA ASP A 435 -21.16 -28.44 4.52
C ASP A 435 -20.74 -27.28 5.45
N ALA A 436 -20.08 -27.56 6.58
CA ALA A 436 -19.57 -26.54 7.49
C ALA A 436 -18.26 -25.91 7.01
N ARG A 437 -17.57 -26.53 6.05
CA ARG A 437 -16.32 -26.04 5.43
C ARG A 437 -16.48 -25.99 3.91
N PRO A 438 -17.18 -24.96 3.39
CA PRO A 438 -17.39 -24.83 1.96
C PRO A 438 -16.03 -24.73 1.22
N PRO A 439 -15.97 -25.12 -0.06
CA PRO A 439 -14.79 -24.89 -0.88
C PRO A 439 -14.37 -23.42 -0.91
N ALA A 440 -13.06 -23.20 -0.86
CA ALA A 440 -12.40 -21.89 -0.91
C ALA A 440 -13.03 -20.84 0.03
N PRO A 441 -13.09 -21.11 1.36
CA PRO A 441 -13.76 -20.22 2.30
C PRO A 441 -13.13 -18.82 2.38
N ALA A 442 -11.81 -18.69 2.20
CA ALA A 442 -11.14 -17.39 2.22
C ALA A 442 -11.47 -16.58 0.95
N THR A 443 -11.44 -17.23 -0.22
CA THR A 443 -11.85 -16.69 -1.51
C THR A 443 -13.31 -16.24 -1.49
N ARG A 444 -14.19 -17.06 -0.90
CA ARG A 444 -15.62 -16.70 -0.75
C ARG A 444 -15.79 -15.41 0.05
N ASN A 445 -15.09 -15.27 1.17
CA ASN A 445 -15.14 -14.06 2.00
C ASN A 445 -14.56 -12.84 1.28
N ALA A 446 -13.43 -13.01 0.58
CA ALA A 446 -12.82 -11.94 -0.20
C ALA A 446 -13.76 -11.44 -1.32
N LEU A 447 -14.37 -12.36 -2.06
CA LEU A 447 -15.34 -12.04 -3.10
C LEU A 447 -16.62 -11.44 -2.54
N PHE A 448 -17.11 -11.86 -1.36
CA PHE A 448 -18.23 -11.20 -0.69
C PHE A 448 -17.93 -9.72 -0.42
N GLN A 449 -16.77 -9.41 0.17
CA GLN A 449 -16.38 -8.03 0.47
C GLN A 449 -16.21 -7.19 -0.80
N MET A 450 -15.63 -7.79 -1.85
CA MET A 450 -15.42 -7.12 -3.13
C MET A 450 -16.75 -6.85 -3.85
N LEU A 451 -17.63 -7.84 -3.93
CA LEU A 451 -18.90 -7.77 -4.66
C LEU A 451 -19.94 -6.90 -3.97
N ALA A 452 -19.90 -6.77 -2.64
CA ALA A 452 -20.87 -5.99 -1.86
C ALA A 452 -21.01 -4.52 -2.30
N ARG A 453 -20.03 -3.94 -3.00
CA ARG A 453 -20.12 -2.57 -3.54
C ARG A 453 -20.87 -2.47 -4.87
N PHE A 454 -21.07 -3.61 -5.52
CA PHE A 454 -21.76 -3.72 -6.81
C PHE A 454 -23.20 -4.22 -6.67
N THR A 455 -23.64 -4.46 -5.44
CA THR A 455 -25.01 -4.88 -5.14
C THR A 455 -25.63 -3.97 -4.08
N LYS A 456 -26.96 -3.88 -4.07
CA LYS A 456 -27.74 -3.21 -3.03
C LYS A 456 -28.02 -4.25 -1.95
N VAL A 457 -27.04 -4.49 -1.08
CA VAL A 457 -27.25 -5.38 0.07
C VAL A 457 -28.38 -4.82 0.93
N ASP A 458 -29.57 -5.42 0.83
CA ASP A 458 -30.73 -5.07 1.62
C ASP A 458 -30.53 -5.69 3.01
N VAL A 459 -29.83 -4.96 3.88
CA VAL A 459 -29.59 -5.42 5.26
C VAL A 459 -30.93 -5.39 5.98
N ASP A 460 -31.57 -6.55 6.10
CA ASP A 460 -32.71 -6.76 6.98
C ASP A 460 -32.24 -6.61 8.45
N LEU A 461 -32.18 -5.36 8.89
CA LEU A 461 -31.83 -4.97 10.25
C LEU A 461 -32.75 -5.61 11.30
N ASP A 462 -33.93 -6.12 10.91
CA ASP A 462 -34.84 -6.82 11.82
C ASP A 462 -34.51 -8.31 11.94
N ASN A 463 -33.91 -8.93 10.92
CA ASN A 463 -33.30 -10.26 11.03
C ASN A 463 -31.99 -10.24 11.84
N MET A 464 -31.17 -9.18 11.71
CA MET A 464 -29.96 -9.02 12.55
C MET A 464 -30.26 -8.77 14.03
N LYS A 465 -31.48 -8.33 14.37
CA LYS A 465 -31.97 -8.18 15.75
C LYS A 465 -32.54 -9.46 16.34
N LYS A 466 -32.76 -10.51 15.54
CA LYS A 466 -33.20 -11.80 16.08
C LYS A 466 -31.95 -12.46 16.66
N ASP A 467 -31.80 -12.37 17.97
CA ASP A 467 -30.85 -13.18 18.72
C ASP A 467 -30.92 -14.62 18.20
N VAL A 468 -29.78 -15.16 17.76
CA VAL A 468 -29.67 -16.58 17.42
C VAL A 468 -30.14 -17.37 18.66
N GLU A 469 -30.98 -18.38 18.48
CA GLU A 469 -31.40 -19.25 19.60
C GLU A 469 -30.16 -19.68 20.40
N LYS A 470 -30.09 -19.26 21.66
CA LYS A 470 -28.96 -19.55 22.52
C LYS A 470 -28.85 -21.07 22.65
N THR A 471 -27.66 -21.61 22.44
CA THR A 471 -27.42 -23.02 22.71
C THR A 471 -27.56 -23.26 24.21
N ALA A 472 -27.98 -24.48 24.61
CA ALA A 472 -28.17 -24.84 26.02
C ALA A 472 -26.91 -24.57 26.88
N GLU A 473 -25.72 -24.69 26.28
CA GLU A 473 -24.44 -24.39 26.94
C GLU A 473 -24.28 -22.91 27.31
N VAL A 474 -24.80 -22.00 26.48
CA VAL A 474 -24.79 -20.55 26.75
C VAL A 474 -25.81 -20.20 27.83
N GLU A 475 -26.98 -20.83 27.81
CA GLU A 475 -28.00 -20.66 28.85
C GLU A 475 -27.52 -21.15 30.22
N ASP A 476 -26.84 -22.30 30.26
CA ASP A 476 -26.25 -22.85 31.49
C ASP A 476 -25.10 -21.96 32.02
N ALA A 477 -24.26 -21.42 31.14
CA ALA A 477 -23.19 -20.49 31.51
C ALA A 477 -23.72 -19.16 32.07
N GLU A 478 -24.79 -18.63 31.48
CA GLU A 478 -25.47 -17.43 31.97
C GLU A 478 -26.18 -17.68 33.32
N ALA A 479 -26.83 -18.83 33.48
CA ALA A 479 -27.43 -19.23 34.74
C ALA A 479 -26.37 -19.38 35.85
N PHE A 480 -25.22 -19.96 35.53
CA PHE A 480 -24.08 -20.05 36.45
C PHE A 480 -23.54 -18.67 36.83
N LEU A 481 -23.34 -17.77 35.86
CA LEU A 481 -22.88 -16.39 36.12
C LEU A 481 -23.88 -15.60 36.96
N LYS A 482 -25.17 -15.80 36.73
CA LYS A 482 -26.24 -15.14 37.50
C LYS A 482 -26.26 -15.64 38.94
N ALA A 483 -26.17 -16.96 39.15
CA ALA A 483 -26.07 -17.55 40.48
C ALA A 483 -24.79 -17.11 41.22
N TYR A 484 -23.64 -17.09 40.53
CA TYR A 484 -22.36 -16.62 41.07
C TYR A 484 -22.43 -15.16 41.51
N ASN A 485 -23.08 -14.30 40.72
CA ASN A 485 -23.25 -12.88 41.05
C ASN A 485 -24.27 -12.65 42.18
N GLU A 486 -25.30 -13.48 42.31
CA GLU A 486 -26.24 -13.45 43.43
C GLU A 486 -25.57 -13.89 44.75
N ASP A 487 -24.71 -14.91 44.72
CA ASP A 487 -23.92 -15.34 45.88
C ASP A 487 -22.88 -14.29 46.31
N LYS A 488 -22.23 -13.63 45.35
CA LYS A 488 -21.30 -12.52 45.63
C LYS A 488 -21.99 -11.31 46.28
N LYS A 489 -23.28 -11.10 46.00
CA LYS A 489 -24.12 -10.06 46.64
C LYS A 489 -24.60 -10.42 48.05
N LYS A 490 -24.61 -11.71 48.41
CA LYS A 490 -25.01 -12.18 49.75
C LYS A 490 -23.83 -12.37 50.71
N GLY A 491 -22.60 -12.44 50.19
CA GLY A 491 -21.37 -12.65 50.96
C GLY A 491 -20.45 -11.43 51.12
N GLY A 492 -20.94 -10.21 50.89
CA GLY A 492 -20.21 -8.94 51.07
C GLY A 492 -20.77 -8.10 52.20
#